data_AF-A0A8H6H107-F1
#
_entry.id   AF-A0A8H6H107-F1
#
_cell.length_a   1.000
_cell.length_b   1.000
_cell.length_c   1.000
_cell.angle_alpha   90.00
_cell.angle_beta   90.00
_cell.angle_gamma   90.00
#
_symmetry.space_group_name_H-M   'P 1'
#
loop_
_entity.id
_entity.type
_entity.pdbx_description
1 polymer ?
#
loop_
_entity_poly.entity_id
_entity_poly.type
_entity_poly.pdbx_seq_one_letter_code
_entity_poly.pdbx_strand_id
1 'polypeptide(L)'
;MINSPNNVYIEKNDDKDAASDTFLTMRTMRLPGFQSAAEFESVSTYHYVSVRMLARATGSAGACMAIFTYLGGEELAAVQEADIEIMTRDPKNRVQYTNQPSFTEDGDDIPKATRNGTLPKGVEWDDWVVHRLDWTPKRSTWYANGQEVASIEFQTPKDPAQIILNAWSDGGSWSGNMSLNGAAYMHIQWIDMVYNVTKDNEEKRSFDGRRLESDAEQDGGLVRRDDSKGACKVVCSIDEADKAGETNILPKSAASHMLDMRYWTRMIMFGIMLLAYI
;
A
#
# COMPACT_ATOMS: atom_id res chain seq x y z
N MET A 1 22.04 -12.35 -7.60
CA MET A 1 20.64 -12.16 -8.02
C MET A 1 20.63 -11.34 -9.29
N ILE A 2 19.71 -11.59 -10.23
CA ILE A 2 19.65 -10.91 -11.53
C ILE A 2 18.18 -10.57 -11.83
N ASN A 3 17.85 -9.29 -11.92
CA ASN A 3 16.54 -8.84 -12.39
C ASN A 3 16.38 -9.14 -13.89
N SER A 4 15.23 -9.68 -14.27
CA SER A 4 14.95 -10.09 -15.65
C SER A 4 13.52 -9.69 -16.06
N PRO A 5 13.35 -8.94 -17.16
CA PRO A 5 12.02 -8.62 -17.70
C PRO A 5 11.18 -9.85 -18.03
N ASN A 6 11.81 -10.99 -18.37
CA ASN A 6 11.10 -12.25 -18.62
C ASN A 6 10.43 -12.85 -17.37
N ASN A 7 10.63 -12.25 -16.19
CA ASN A 7 9.97 -12.63 -14.96
C ASN A 7 8.74 -11.76 -14.65
N VAL A 8 8.38 -10.81 -15.52
CA VAL A 8 7.17 -9.99 -15.42
C VAL A 8 6.33 -10.20 -16.67
N TYR A 9 5.18 -10.86 -16.53
CA TYR A 9 4.37 -11.26 -17.68
C TYR A 9 2.90 -11.47 -17.29
N ILE A 10 1.99 -11.39 -18.27
CA ILE A 10 0.55 -11.62 -18.05
C ILE A 10 0.25 -13.08 -18.35
N GLU A 11 -0.48 -13.73 -17.44
CA GLU A 11 -0.94 -15.11 -17.58
C GLU A 11 -2.47 -15.17 -17.61
N LYS A 12 -2.97 -16.23 -18.25
CA LYS A 12 -4.39 -16.58 -18.19
C LYS A 12 -4.74 -17.02 -16.78
N ASN A 13 -5.89 -16.57 -16.29
CA ASN A 13 -6.43 -17.04 -15.04
C ASN A 13 -7.24 -18.32 -15.25
N ASP A 14 -6.73 -19.43 -14.75
CA ASP A 14 -7.38 -20.75 -14.83
C ASP A 14 -8.04 -21.17 -13.51
N ASP A 15 -8.19 -20.24 -12.56
CA ASP A 15 -8.91 -20.48 -11.32
C ASP A 15 -10.39 -20.84 -11.60
N LYS A 16 -10.96 -21.69 -10.76
CA LYS A 16 -12.41 -21.93 -10.78
C LYS A 16 -13.13 -20.65 -10.36
N ASP A 17 -14.15 -20.26 -11.13
CA ASP A 17 -14.94 -19.05 -10.90
C ASP A 17 -14.07 -17.77 -10.81
N ALA A 18 -13.06 -17.70 -11.68
CA ALA A 18 -12.11 -16.59 -11.74
C ALA A 18 -12.82 -15.23 -11.87
N ALA A 19 -12.46 -14.29 -10.99
CA ALA A 19 -12.97 -12.91 -11.03
C ALA A 19 -12.36 -12.08 -12.18
N SER A 20 -11.30 -12.58 -12.83
CA SER A 20 -10.62 -11.96 -13.96
C SER A 20 -10.18 -13.02 -14.98
N ASP A 21 -10.08 -12.67 -16.25
CA ASP A 21 -9.57 -13.57 -17.31
C ASP A 21 -8.05 -13.77 -17.23
N THR A 22 -7.34 -12.82 -16.60
CA THR A 22 -5.88 -12.77 -16.53
C THR A 22 -5.38 -12.21 -15.19
N PHE A 23 -4.11 -12.43 -14.90
CA PHE A 23 -3.36 -11.72 -13.85
C PHE A 23 -1.93 -11.42 -14.32
N LEU A 24 -1.31 -10.41 -13.72
CA LEU A 24 0.12 -10.15 -13.83
C LEU A 24 0.89 -11.11 -12.93
N THR A 25 1.98 -11.67 -13.44
CA THR A 25 2.88 -12.56 -12.70
C THR A 25 4.25 -11.93 -12.58
N MET A 26 4.77 -11.91 -11.35
CA MET A 26 6.16 -11.64 -11.03
C MET A 26 6.81 -12.92 -10.51
N ARG A 27 7.91 -13.36 -11.13
CA ARG A 27 8.58 -14.62 -10.80
C ARG A 27 9.98 -14.39 -10.20
N THR A 28 10.31 -15.18 -9.19
CA THR A 28 11.70 -15.41 -8.79
C THR A 28 12.02 -16.90 -8.89
N MET A 29 13.19 -17.25 -9.42
CA MET A 29 13.56 -18.65 -9.66
C MET A 29 15.04 -18.89 -9.38
N ARG A 30 15.32 -19.97 -8.66
CA ARG A 30 16.68 -20.44 -8.39
C ARG A 30 17.20 -21.25 -9.57
N LEU A 31 18.15 -20.69 -10.30
CA LEU A 31 18.83 -21.33 -11.42
C LEU A 31 20.23 -21.80 -11.01
N PRO A 32 20.89 -22.66 -11.81
CA PRO A 32 22.29 -22.99 -11.59
C PRO A 32 23.16 -21.73 -11.55
N GLY A 33 23.77 -21.46 -10.38
CA GLY A 33 24.69 -20.34 -10.17
C GLY A 33 24.07 -19.00 -9.81
N PHE A 34 22.76 -18.78 -9.97
CA PHE A 34 22.13 -17.49 -9.63
C PHE A 34 20.64 -17.57 -9.31
N GLN A 35 20.14 -16.54 -8.64
CA GLN A 35 18.70 -16.28 -8.50
C GLN A 35 18.25 -15.28 -9.56
N SER A 36 17.24 -15.63 -10.35
CA SER A 36 16.52 -14.65 -11.18
C SER A 36 15.42 -13.98 -10.34
N ALA A 37 15.23 -12.67 -10.52
CA ALA A 37 14.27 -11.85 -9.79
C ALA A 37 13.44 -11.00 -10.76
N ALA A 38 12.40 -10.36 -10.23
CA ALA A 38 11.53 -9.43 -10.94
C ALA A 38 11.38 -8.15 -10.12
N GLU A 39 11.35 -7.01 -10.80
CA GLU A 39 11.03 -5.72 -10.21
C GLU A 39 10.41 -4.83 -11.27
N PHE A 40 9.42 -4.04 -10.87
CA PHE A 40 9.01 -2.86 -11.61
C PHE A 40 8.65 -1.75 -10.64
N GLU A 41 8.80 -0.52 -11.12
CA GLU A 41 8.68 0.69 -10.31
C GLU A 41 7.78 1.70 -11.00
N SER A 42 7.18 2.58 -10.20
CA SER A 42 6.50 3.74 -10.74
C SER A 42 7.51 4.73 -11.32
N VAL A 43 7.15 5.31 -12.48
CA VAL A 43 7.94 6.38 -13.11
C VAL A 43 7.93 7.66 -12.27
N SER A 44 6.79 7.95 -11.62
CA SER A 44 6.63 9.10 -10.74
C SER A 44 6.83 8.72 -9.28
N THR A 45 7.20 9.70 -8.46
CA THR A 45 7.12 9.61 -7.00
C THR A 45 5.77 10.12 -6.51
N TYR A 46 5.28 9.56 -5.41
CA TYR A 46 4.02 9.95 -4.78
C TYR A 46 4.26 10.38 -3.34
N HIS A 47 3.43 11.28 -2.83
CA HIS A 47 3.55 11.79 -1.47
C HIS A 47 2.22 11.58 -0.74
N TYR A 48 2.24 10.70 0.26
CA TYR A 48 1.06 10.07 0.86
C TYR A 48 0.21 9.33 -0.18
N VAL A 49 0.01 8.04 0.06
CA VAL A 49 -0.70 7.17 -0.87
C VAL A 49 -1.47 6.12 -0.10
N SER A 50 -2.64 5.79 -0.63
CA SER A 50 -3.34 4.54 -0.35
C SER A 50 -3.11 3.62 -1.55
N VAL A 51 -2.20 2.67 -1.43
CA VAL A 51 -1.92 1.66 -2.46
C VAL A 51 -2.54 0.34 -2.07
N ARG A 52 -3.26 -0.28 -3.01
CA ARG A 52 -3.93 -1.57 -2.86
C ARG A 52 -3.47 -2.52 -3.96
N MET A 53 -3.31 -3.80 -3.62
CA MET A 53 -3.16 -4.87 -4.61
C MET A 53 -4.04 -6.05 -4.23
N LEU A 54 -4.75 -6.63 -5.22
CA LEU A 54 -5.31 -7.98 -5.07
C LEU A 54 -4.27 -8.97 -5.57
N ALA A 55 -3.64 -9.66 -4.63
CA ALA A 55 -2.51 -10.52 -4.93
C ALA A 55 -2.55 -11.84 -4.17
N ARG A 56 -1.77 -12.81 -4.66
CA ARG A 56 -1.43 -14.04 -3.96
C ARG A 56 0.03 -14.40 -4.26
N ALA A 57 0.70 -15.06 -3.32
CA ALA A 57 1.99 -15.69 -3.55
C ALA A 57 1.82 -17.20 -3.73
N THR A 58 2.59 -17.83 -4.62
CA THR A 58 2.56 -19.29 -4.82
C THR A 58 3.95 -19.84 -5.09
N GLY A 59 4.09 -21.17 -5.11
CA GLY A 59 5.32 -21.86 -5.47
C GLY A 59 6.20 -22.20 -4.27
N SER A 60 7.51 -22.05 -4.43
CA SER A 60 8.51 -22.56 -3.51
C SER A 60 8.73 -21.63 -2.30
N ALA A 61 9.05 -22.22 -1.15
CA ALA A 61 9.61 -21.48 -0.02
C ALA A 61 10.97 -20.86 -0.38
N GLY A 62 11.33 -19.78 0.31
CA GLY A 62 12.62 -19.11 0.13
C GLY A 62 12.57 -17.84 -0.71
N ALA A 63 11.44 -17.14 -0.79
CA ALA A 63 11.27 -15.90 -1.55
C ALA A 63 10.63 -14.79 -0.72
N CYS A 64 10.92 -13.54 -1.08
CA CYS A 64 10.19 -12.35 -0.67
C CYS A 64 9.40 -11.80 -1.87
N MET A 65 8.11 -11.58 -1.65
CA MET A 65 7.21 -10.89 -2.59
C MET A 65 6.76 -9.60 -1.94
N ALA A 66 7.06 -8.46 -2.57
CA ALA A 66 6.84 -7.18 -1.93
C ALA A 66 6.13 -6.15 -2.80
N ILE A 67 5.37 -5.28 -2.14
CA ILE A 67 4.99 -3.95 -2.61
C ILE A 67 5.40 -2.96 -1.53
N PHE A 68 6.07 -1.89 -1.93
CA PHE A 68 6.62 -0.93 -0.98
C PHE A 68 6.74 0.47 -1.57
N THR A 69 6.80 1.45 -0.68
CA THR A 69 7.26 2.80 -1.03
C THR A 69 8.78 2.84 -0.87
N TYR A 70 9.52 3.51 -1.75
CA TYR A 70 10.97 3.64 -1.60
C TYR A 70 11.49 5.04 -1.95
N LEU A 71 12.33 5.58 -1.06
CA LEU A 71 13.20 6.71 -1.30
C LEU A 71 14.56 6.41 -0.68
N GLY A 72 15.58 6.30 -1.53
CA GLY A 72 16.96 6.10 -1.09
C GLY A 72 17.52 7.31 -0.34
N GLY A 73 18.50 7.05 0.51
CA GLY A 73 19.27 8.08 1.23
C GLY A 73 20.77 7.84 1.07
N GLU A 74 21.58 8.87 1.29
CA GLU A 74 23.05 8.74 1.30
C GLU A 74 23.53 7.85 2.45
N GLU A 75 22.81 7.89 3.57
CA GLU A 75 23.06 7.09 4.77
C GLU A 75 21.84 6.21 5.08
N LEU A 76 22.06 5.10 5.82
CA LEU A 76 20.98 4.17 6.19
C LEU A 76 19.80 4.89 6.88
N ALA A 77 20.10 5.82 7.78
CA ALA A 77 19.10 6.59 8.52
C ALA A 77 18.27 7.55 7.64
N ALA A 78 18.70 7.82 6.40
CA ALA A 78 18.00 8.68 5.45
C ALA A 78 17.08 7.90 4.49
N VAL A 79 17.17 6.56 4.47
CA VAL A 79 16.24 5.71 3.72
C VAL A 79 14.83 5.88 4.27
N GLN A 80 13.87 6.05 3.38
CA GLN A 80 12.45 6.11 3.73
C GLN A 80 11.68 5.09 2.91
N GLU A 81 11.11 4.11 3.58
CA GLU A 81 10.44 3.00 2.92
C GLU A 81 9.39 2.38 3.85
N ALA A 82 8.34 1.83 3.24
CA ALA A 82 7.20 1.24 3.94
C ALA A 82 6.68 0.03 3.15
N ASP A 83 6.68 -1.13 3.80
CA ASP A 83 6.69 -2.42 3.10
C ASP A 83 5.49 -3.28 3.42
N ILE A 84 5.06 -4.04 2.42
CA ILE A 84 4.28 -5.27 2.58
C ILE A 84 5.14 -6.39 2.01
N GLU A 85 5.62 -7.30 2.86
CA GLU A 85 6.49 -8.40 2.45
C GLU A 85 5.87 -9.75 2.80
N ILE A 86 5.63 -10.57 1.77
CA ILE A 86 5.22 -11.96 1.91
C ILE A 86 6.46 -12.83 1.80
N MET A 87 6.87 -13.42 2.93
CA MET A 87 7.96 -14.39 2.98
C MET A 87 7.42 -15.79 2.74
N THR A 88 7.73 -16.42 1.60
CA THR A 88 7.17 -17.74 1.25
C THR A 88 7.70 -18.88 2.13
N ARG A 89 8.69 -18.61 2.98
CA ARG A 89 9.17 -19.54 4.01
C ARG A 89 8.34 -19.51 5.29
N ASP A 90 7.61 -18.43 5.53
CA ASP A 90 6.90 -18.19 6.79
C ASP A 90 5.54 -18.89 6.79
N PRO A 91 4.90 -19.06 7.97
CA PRO A 91 3.53 -19.56 8.03
C PRO A 91 2.62 -18.75 7.11
N LYS A 92 1.75 -19.44 6.39
CA LYS A 92 0.93 -18.84 5.33
C LYS A 92 0.00 -17.71 5.75
N ASN A 93 -0.33 -17.64 7.03
CA ASN A 93 -1.13 -16.57 7.59
C ASN A 93 -0.31 -15.35 8.05
N ARG A 94 0.99 -15.30 7.76
CA ARG A 94 1.89 -14.21 8.18
C ARG A 94 2.34 -13.37 7.00
N VAL A 95 2.36 -12.06 7.24
CA VAL A 95 2.91 -11.05 6.34
C VAL A 95 3.70 -10.06 7.20
N GLN A 96 4.87 -9.66 6.71
CA GLN A 96 5.74 -8.72 7.39
C GLN A 96 5.46 -7.30 6.88
N TYR A 97 5.35 -6.37 7.82
CA TYR A 97 5.09 -4.95 7.56
C TYR A 97 6.17 -4.14 8.22
N THR A 98 6.85 -3.28 7.47
CA THR A 98 8.03 -2.56 7.96
C THR A 98 8.00 -1.10 7.52
N ASN A 99 8.48 -0.20 8.36
CA ASN A 99 8.98 1.10 7.93
C ASN A 99 10.51 1.07 8.06
N GLN A 100 11.25 1.09 6.95
CA GLN A 100 12.70 0.99 6.95
C GLN A 100 13.38 2.29 7.40
N PRO A 101 14.65 2.23 7.84
CA PRO A 101 15.43 1.03 8.16
C PRO A 101 14.94 0.29 9.41
N SER A 102 14.92 -1.05 9.38
CA SER A 102 14.57 -1.91 10.52
C SER A 102 15.77 -2.36 11.36
N PHE A 103 16.97 -1.88 11.04
CA PHE A 103 18.22 -2.19 11.74
C PHE A 103 19.14 -0.96 11.80
N THR A 104 20.07 -0.94 12.75
CA THR A 104 21.11 0.10 12.87
C THR A 104 22.28 -0.17 11.94
N GLU A 105 23.20 0.79 11.78
CA GLU A 105 24.44 0.58 11.01
C GLU A 105 25.30 -0.57 11.55
N ASP A 106 25.22 -0.85 12.85
CA ASP A 106 25.90 -1.98 13.51
C ASP A 106 25.17 -3.33 13.29
N GLY A 107 24.00 -3.32 12.65
CA GLY A 107 23.19 -4.50 12.35
C GLY A 107 22.22 -4.92 13.45
N ASP A 108 22.01 -4.08 14.48
CA ASP A 108 21.05 -4.36 15.54
C ASP A 108 19.62 -4.08 15.08
N ASP A 109 18.70 -5.01 15.34
CA ASP A 109 17.28 -4.86 15.02
C ASP A 109 16.66 -3.65 15.73
N ILE A 110 15.70 -2.99 15.06
CA ILE A 110 14.85 -1.93 15.59
C ILE A 110 13.41 -2.46 15.70
N PRO A 111 13.00 -3.04 16.83
CA PRO A 111 11.71 -3.74 16.94
C PRO A 111 10.48 -2.86 16.70
N LYS A 112 10.62 -1.54 16.75
CA LYS A 112 9.52 -0.60 16.49
C LYS A 112 9.24 -0.41 15.00
N ALA A 113 10.18 -0.74 14.13
CA ALA A 113 10.11 -0.57 12.68
C ALA A 113 9.30 -1.66 11.98
N THR A 114 9.16 -2.84 12.59
CA THR A 114 8.54 -4.01 11.94
C THR A 114 7.40 -4.63 12.75
N ARG A 115 6.36 -5.12 12.07
CA ARG A 115 5.24 -5.89 12.63
C ARG A 115 4.97 -7.11 11.77
N ASN A 116 4.92 -8.29 12.40
CA ASN A 116 4.48 -9.52 11.74
C ASN A 116 2.97 -9.66 11.93
N GLY A 117 2.20 -9.22 10.95
CA GLY A 117 0.74 -9.28 11.01
C GLY A 117 0.22 -10.68 10.72
N THR A 118 -1.01 -10.93 11.18
CA THR A 118 -1.75 -12.17 10.89
C THR A 118 -2.87 -11.85 9.91
N LEU A 119 -2.95 -12.61 8.83
CA LEU A 119 -4.04 -12.49 7.87
C LEU A 119 -5.39 -12.85 8.53
N PRO A 120 -6.45 -12.07 8.27
CA PRO A 120 -7.72 -12.20 8.98
C PRO A 120 -8.55 -13.38 8.46
N LYS A 121 -9.48 -13.87 9.29
CA LYS A 121 -10.51 -14.86 8.89
C LYS A 121 -9.96 -16.16 8.28
N GLY A 122 -8.71 -16.51 8.61
CA GLY A 122 -8.10 -17.76 8.16
C GLY A 122 -7.66 -17.77 6.70
N VAL A 123 -7.65 -16.62 6.01
CA VAL A 123 -7.05 -16.53 4.68
C VAL A 123 -5.54 -16.68 4.78
N GLU A 124 -4.96 -17.28 3.75
CA GLU A 124 -3.53 -17.52 3.58
C GLU A 124 -2.98 -16.60 2.48
N TRP A 125 -1.67 -16.35 2.45
CA TRP A 125 -1.08 -15.50 1.41
C TRP A 125 -1.12 -16.13 0.01
N ASP A 126 -1.45 -17.43 -0.11
CA ASP A 126 -1.72 -18.09 -1.38
C ASP A 126 -3.21 -18.10 -1.77
N ASP A 127 -4.08 -17.53 -0.94
CA ASP A 127 -5.40 -17.06 -1.35
C ASP A 127 -5.29 -15.68 -2.01
N TRP A 128 -6.30 -15.30 -2.78
CA TRP A 128 -6.42 -13.92 -3.26
C TRP A 128 -6.76 -12.98 -2.10
N VAL A 129 -5.82 -12.10 -1.74
CA VAL A 129 -5.95 -11.15 -0.64
C VAL A 129 -5.79 -9.72 -1.16
N VAL A 130 -6.69 -8.83 -0.75
CA VAL A 130 -6.54 -7.39 -0.94
C VAL A 130 -5.59 -6.87 0.14
N HIS A 131 -4.33 -6.65 -0.24
CA HIS A 131 -3.35 -5.95 0.58
C HIS A 131 -3.47 -4.45 0.35
N ARG A 132 -3.37 -3.65 1.42
CA ARG A 132 -3.41 -2.20 1.35
C ARG A 132 -2.39 -1.57 2.30
N LEU A 133 -1.65 -0.58 1.81
CA LEU A 133 -0.85 0.33 2.60
C LEU A 133 -1.46 1.73 2.49
N ASP A 134 -1.83 2.30 3.62
CA ASP A 134 -2.15 3.72 3.79
C ASP A 134 -0.97 4.43 4.42
N TRP A 135 -0.30 5.25 3.62
CA TRP A 135 0.75 6.15 4.06
C TRP A 135 0.18 7.55 4.28
N THR A 136 0.26 8.01 5.52
CA THR A 136 -0.21 9.32 5.98
C THR A 136 0.92 10.08 6.70
N PRO A 137 0.78 11.39 6.98
CA PRO A 137 1.84 12.17 7.64
C PRO A 137 2.32 11.65 9.00
N LYS A 138 1.54 10.78 9.65
CA LYS A 138 1.82 10.33 11.03
C LYS A 138 2.13 8.84 11.13
N ARG A 139 1.73 8.05 10.13
CA ARG A 139 1.83 6.60 10.17
C ARG A 139 1.67 5.96 8.81
N SER A 140 2.26 4.77 8.72
CA SER A 140 1.92 3.74 7.76
C SER A 140 0.94 2.77 8.44
N THR A 141 -0.17 2.48 7.77
CA THR A 141 -1.19 1.53 8.26
C THR A 141 -1.48 0.51 7.18
N TRP A 142 -1.50 -0.77 7.56
CA TRP A 142 -1.67 -1.87 6.62
C TRP A 142 -2.97 -2.62 6.89
N TYR A 143 -3.63 -2.99 5.80
CA TYR A 143 -4.86 -3.76 5.83
C TYR A 143 -4.74 -5.01 4.96
N ALA A 144 -5.43 -6.07 5.38
CA ALA A 144 -5.69 -7.25 4.57
C ALA A 144 -7.20 -7.48 4.51
N ASN A 145 -7.78 -7.57 3.31
CA ASN A 145 -9.22 -7.71 3.09
C ASN A 145 -10.06 -6.69 3.90
N GLY A 146 -9.58 -5.43 3.91
CA GLY A 146 -10.23 -4.31 4.61
C GLY A 146 -10.06 -4.28 6.13
N GLN A 147 -9.43 -5.29 6.74
CA GLN A 147 -9.14 -5.31 8.18
C GLN A 147 -7.73 -4.81 8.47
N GLU A 148 -7.58 -3.89 9.41
CA GLU A 148 -6.27 -3.41 9.87
C GLU A 148 -5.50 -4.58 10.49
N VAL A 149 -4.27 -4.81 10.00
CA VAL A 149 -3.38 -5.90 10.45
C VAL A 149 -2.07 -5.37 11.04
N ALA A 150 -1.69 -4.13 10.74
CA ALA A 150 -0.55 -3.45 11.36
C ALA A 150 -0.69 -1.92 11.25
N SER A 151 -0.05 -1.20 12.18
CA SER A 151 0.12 0.25 12.12
C SER A 151 1.44 0.64 12.79
N ILE A 152 2.23 1.49 12.12
CA ILE A 152 3.55 1.93 12.60
C ILE A 152 3.67 3.45 12.41
N GLU A 153 3.94 4.17 13.51
CA GLU A 153 4.23 5.62 13.49
C GLU A 153 5.74 5.90 13.38
N PHE A 154 6.55 4.96 13.88
CA PHE A 154 8.00 5.08 13.90
C PHE A 154 8.55 5.03 12.47
N GLN A 155 9.46 5.96 12.14
CA GLN A 155 10.09 6.08 10.82
C GLN A 155 9.11 6.10 9.64
N THR A 156 7.91 6.65 9.84
CA THR A 156 6.97 6.88 8.75
C THR A 156 7.63 7.72 7.66
N PRO A 157 7.58 7.32 6.38
CA PRO A 157 8.08 8.14 5.27
C PRO A 157 7.46 9.54 5.27
N LYS A 158 8.23 10.52 4.83
CA LYS A 158 7.92 11.95 4.88
C LYS A 158 8.05 12.63 3.53
N ASP A 159 8.91 12.12 2.66
CA ASP A 159 9.22 12.71 1.36
C ASP A 159 8.64 11.86 0.21
N PRO A 160 8.36 12.44 -0.98
CA PRO A 160 7.82 11.69 -2.09
C PRO A 160 8.67 10.47 -2.44
N ALA A 161 8.03 9.30 -2.55
CA ALA A 161 8.69 8.02 -2.75
C ALA A 161 8.12 7.30 -3.99
N GLN A 162 8.92 6.46 -4.63
CA GLN A 162 8.45 5.56 -5.68
C GLN A 162 7.59 4.45 -5.08
N ILE A 163 6.71 3.85 -5.88
CA ILE A 163 6.05 2.59 -5.55
C ILE A 163 6.76 1.50 -6.34
N ILE A 164 7.26 0.50 -5.63
CA ILE A 164 8.04 -0.59 -6.20
C ILE A 164 7.37 -1.90 -5.84
N LEU A 165 7.33 -2.83 -6.80
CA LEU A 165 6.96 -4.21 -6.55
C LEU A 165 8.12 -5.08 -6.99
N ASN A 166 8.44 -6.11 -6.19
CA ASN A 166 9.46 -7.07 -6.56
C ASN A 166 9.15 -8.49 -6.08
N ALA A 167 9.81 -9.44 -6.72
CA ALA A 167 9.82 -10.85 -6.37
C ALA A 167 11.26 -11.33 -6.41
N TRP A 168 11.81 -11.72 -5.26
CA TRP A 168 13.23 -11.99 -5.13
C TRP A 168 13.56 -13.03 -4.06
N SER A 169 14.82 -13.46 -4.04
CA SER A 169 15.39 -14.34 -3.02
C SER A 169 16.89 -14.12 -2.93
N ASP A 170 17.40 -13.94 -1.72
CA ASP A 170 18.83 -13.91 -1.44
C ASP A 170 19.39 -15.28 -1.07
N GLY A 171 18.53 -16.28 -0.80
CA GLY A 171 18.94 -17.57 -0.25
C GLY A 171 19.47 -17.50 1.19
N GLY A 172 19.35 -16.33 1.83
CA GLY A 172 19.90 -16.01 3.14
C GLY A 172 18.93 -16.28 4.28
N SER A 173 19.27 -15.76 5.47
CA SER A 173 18.41 -15.85 6.65
C SER A 173 17.10 -15.07 6.51
N TRP A 174 17.06 -14.08 5.63
CA TRP A 174 15.89 -13.22 5.42
C TRP A 174 14.83 -13.88 4.54
N SER A 175 15.12 -14.11 3.26
CA SER A 175 14.15 -14.74 2.34
C SER A 175 14.04 -16.26 2.54
N GLY A 176 15.09 -16.89 3.10
CA GLY A 176 15.22 -18.33 3.24
C GLY A 176 15.84 -19.00 2.02
N ASN A 177 16.17 -20.28 2.16
CA ASN A 177 16.80 -21.04 1.09
C ASN A 177 15.76 -21.55 0.06
N MET A 178 15.87 -21.10 -1.19
CA MET A 178 15.15 -21.68 -2.32
C MET A 178 15.96 -22.81 -2.95
N SER A 179 15.36 -24.00 -3.04
CA SER A 179 15.99 -25.16 -3.67
C SER A 179 16.31 -24.90 -5.14
N LEU A 180 17.36 -25.54 -5.69
CA LEU A 180 17.71 -25.44 -7.10
C LEU A 180 16.52 -25.83 -7.99
N ASN A 181 16.23 -25.02 -9.01
CA ASN A 181 15.05 -25.08 -9.89
C ASN A 181 13.71 -24.78 -9.19
N GLY A 182 13.72 -24.41 -7.91
CA GLY A 182 12.58 -23.84 -7.22
C GLY A 182 12.22 -22.48 -7.81
N ALA A 183 10.93 -22.19 -7.87
CA ALA A 183 10.39 -20.91 -8.29
C ALA A 183 9.22 -20.51 -7.40
N ALA A 184 9.09 -19.22 -7.16
CA ALA A 184 7.97 -18.62 -6.46
C ALA A 184 7.41 -17.46 -7.28
N TYR A 185 6.12 -17.18 -7.11
CA TYR A 185 5.37 -16.28 -7.97
C TYR A 185 4.50 -15.35 -7.12
N MET A 186 4.51 -14.05 -7.42
CA MET A 186 3.49 -13.11 -6.99
C MET A 186 2.53 -12.89 -8.15
N HIS A 187 1.27 -13.28 -7.97
CA HIS A 187 0.22 -13.01 -8.95
C HIS A 187 -0.58 -11.81 -8.49
N ILE A 188 -0.92 -10.91 -9.41
CA ILE A 188 -1.59 -9.64 -9.13
C ILE A 188 -2.71 -9.46 -10.15
N GLN A 189 -3.96 -9.37 -9.69
CA GLN A 189 -5.10 -9.10 -10.58
C GLN A 189 -5.23 -7.61 -10.90
N TRP A 190 -5.04 -6.76 -9.90
CA TRP A 190 -5.11 -5.31 -10.06
C TRP A 190 -4.30 -4.61 -8.97
N ILE A 191 -3.91 -3.37 -9.27
CA ILE A 191 -3.25 -2.44 -8.35
C ILE A 191 -4.04 -1.12 -8.45
N ASP A 192 -4.55 -0.66 -7.31
CA ASP A 192 -5.28 0.61 -7.22
C ASP A 192 -4.52 1.57 -6.32
N MET A 193 -4.33 2.80 -6.77
CA MET A 193 -3.61 3.84 -6.05
C MET A 193 -4.46 5.09 -5.91
N VAL A 194 -4.54 5.62 -4.69
CA VAL A 194 -5.13 6.93 -4.42
C VAL A 194 -4.17 7.81 -3.69
N TYR A 195 -3.91 8.96 -4.30
CA TYR A 195 -2.96 9.96 -3.84
C TYR A 195 -3.47 11.34 -4.24
N ASN A 196 -3.00 12.36 -3.53
CA ASN A 196 -3.33 13.73 -3.90
C ASN A 196 -2.54 14.15 -5.13
N VAL A 197 -3.25 14.72 -6.10
CA VAL A 197 -2.64 15.44 -7.22
C VAL A 197 -2.56 16.92 -6.81
N THR A 198 -1.48 17.33 -6.16
CA THR A 198 -1.22 18.76 -5.96
C THR A 198 -1.00 19.43 -7.32
N LYS A 199 -1.58 20.63 -7.48
CA LYS A 199 -1.73 21.40 -8.73
C LYS A 199 -0.42 21.99 -9.28
N ASP A 200 0.74 21.38 -9.05
CA ASP A 200 2.02 21.94 -9.50
C ASP A 200 2.42 21.52 -10.93
N ASN A 201 1.51 20.88 -11.68
CA ASN A 201 1.73 20.38 -13.04
C ASN A 201 0.86 21.06 -14.11
N GLU A 202 0.46 22.31 -13.93
CA GLU A 202 -0.21 23.07 -15.00
C GLU A 202 0.73 23.47 -16.16
N GLU A 203 2.07 23.36 -16.01
CA GLU A 203 3.00 23.80 -17.07
C GLU A 203 3.51 22.72 -18.03
N LYS A 204 3.10 21.44 -17.94
CA LYS A 204 3.65 20.38 -18.85
C LYS A 204 2.62 19.48 -19.52
N ARG A 205 1.46 20.03 -19.89
CA ARG A 205 0.60 19.44 -20.94
C ARG A 205 0.29 20.45 -22.03
N SER A 206 1.31 21.00 -22.67
CA SER A 206 1.15 21.56 -24.03
C SER A 206 1.08 20.38 -25.01
N PHE A 207 -0.08 19.74 -25.08
CA PHE A 207 -0.42 18.95 -26.26
C PHE A 207 -1.02 19.90 -27.29
N ASP A 208 -0.53 19.72 -28.50
CA ASP A 208 -0.60 20.60 -29.65
C ASP A 208 -2.02 21.10 -29.98
N GLY A 209 -2.08 22.33 -30.48
CA GLY A 209 -3.30 23.09 -30.65
C GLY A 209 -4.30 22.43 -31.59
N ARG A 210 -5.52 22.22 -31.07
CA ARG A 210 -6.76 22.36 -31.83
C ARG A 210 -7.90 22.63 -30.85
N ARG A 211 -8.26 23.90 -30.77
CA ARG A 211 -9.43 24.45 -30.09
C ARG A 211 -10.68 23.84 -30.73
N LEU A 212 -11.30 22.88 -30.08
CA LEU A 212 -12.71 22.57 -30.29
C LEU A 212 -13.45 23.31 -29.18
N GLU A 213 -14.04 24.44 -29.55
CA GLU A 213 -15.01 25.16 -28.73
C GLU A 213 -16.24 24.26 -28.56
N SER A 214 -16.50 23.84 -27.33
CA SER A 214 -17.84 23.48 -26.90
C SER A 214 -18.03 23.96 -25.47
N ASP A 215 -18.98 24.88 -25.32
CA ASP A 215 -19.37 25.56 -24.11
C ASP A 215 -19.87 24.60 -23.02
N ALA A 216 -19.23 24.62 -21.85
CA ALA A 216 -19.85 24.28 -20.56
C ALA A 216 -18.94 24.74 -19.40
N GLU A 217 -19.31 25.88 -18.83
CA GLU A 217 -19.26 26.20 -17.40
C GLU A 217 -18.05 25.78 -16.53
N GLN A 218 -17.36 26.82 -16.06
CA GLN A 218 -16.99 27.04 -14.66
C GLN A 218 -15.66 26.45 -14.17
N ASP A 219 -14.63 27.30 -14.28
CA ASP A 219 -13.55 27.54 -13.31
C ASP A 219 -13.53 26.63 -12.05
N GLY A 220 -13.00 25.41 -12.22
CA GLY A 220 -12.88 24.38 -11.20
C GLY A 220 -11.60 24.47 -10.36
N GLY A 221 -11.19 25.69 -9.99
CA GLY A 221 -10.06 25.87 -9.06
C GLY A 221 -10.38 25.26 -7.69
N LEU A 222 -9.70 24.17 -7.31
CA LEU A 222 -9.79 23.64 -5.94
C LEU A 222 -9.16 24.65 -4.96
N VAL A 223 -10.00 25.46 -4.34
CA VAL A 223 -9.62 26.43 -3.30
C VAL A 223 -9.13 25.68 -2.06
N ARG A 224 -7.98 26.08 -1.52
CA ARG A 224 -7.48 25.62 -0.23
C ARG A 224 -8.55 25.87 0.85
N ARG A 225 -9.09 24.80 1.43
CA ARG A 225 -10.21 24.89 2.38
C ARG A 225 -9.76 25.60 3.67
N ASP A 226 -10.62 26.49 4.13
CA ASP A 226 -10.52 27.18 5.41
C ASP A 226 -10.89 26.21 6.53
N ASP A 227 -9.90 25.81 7.33
CA ASP A 227 -10.04 24.84 8.44
C ASP A 227 -11.01 25.31 9.53
N SER A 228 -11.44 26.59 9.50
CA SER A 228 -12.40 27.15 10.46
C SER A 228 -13.87 26.79 10.18
N LYS A 229 -14.21 26.22 9.01
CA LYS A 229 -15.61 26.00 8.57
C LYS A 229 -16.16 24.56 8.72
N GLY A 230 -15.49 23.73 9.52
CA GLY A 230 -15.98 22.39 9.90
C GLY A 230 -15.57 21.27 8.95
N ALA A 231 -15.80 20.02 9.38
CA ALA A 231 -15.33 18.81 8.70
C ALA A 231 -15.87 18.68 7.26
N CYS A 232 -15.08 18.03 6.39
CA CYS A 232 -15.47 17.75 5.01
C CYS A 232 -16.84 17.06 4.96
N LYS A 233 -17.84 17.76 4.41
CA LYS A 233 -19.20 17.26 4.29
C LYS A 233 -19.34 16.26 3.14
N VAL A 234 -18.62 16.46 2.04
CA VAL A 234 -18.69 15.57 0.88
C VAL A 234 -17.28 15.08 0.56
N VAL A 235 -17.09 13.76 0.54
CA VAL A 235 -15.81 13.12 0.20
C VAL A 235 -16.02 12.08 -0.89
N CYS A 236 -15.04 11.92 -1.77
CA CYS A 236 -15.00 10.78 -2.68
C CYS A 236 -14.37 9.61 -1.94
N SER A 237 -14.99 8.45 -2.01
CA SER A 237 -14.50 7.19 -1.45
C SER A 237 -14.38 6.17 -2.56
N ILE A 238 -13.31 5.40 -2.52
CA ILE A 238 -13.12 4.17 -3.30
C ILE A 238 -13.37 2.92 -2.45
N ASP A 239 -13.45 3.08 -1.13
CA ASP A 239 -13.64 1.97 -0.18
C ASP A 239 -15.12 1.58 -0.05
N GLU A 240 -16.02 2.49 -0.43
CA GLU A 240 -17.47 2.30 -0.38
C GLU A 240 -18.07 2.11 -1.78
N ALA A 241 -17.24 1.80 -2.78
CA ALA A 241 -17.67 1.51 -4.15
C ALA A 241 -17.99 0.03 -4.36
N ASP A 242 -18.98 -0.27 -5.20
CA ASP A 242 -19.41 -1.65 -5.49
C ASP A 242 -18.39 -2.42 -6.34
N LYS A 243 -17.50 -1.72 -7.05
CA LYS A 243 -16.47 -2.29 -7.92
C LYS A 243 -15.13 -1.59 -7.74
N ALA A 244 -14.06 -2.36 -7.90
CA ALA A 244 -12.70 -1.83 -7.96
C ALA A 244 -12.56 -0.80 -9.09
N GLY A 245 -11.80 0.27 -8.85
CA GLY A 245 -11.66 1.40 -9.77
C GLY A 245 -12.84 2.38 -9.84
N GLU A 246 -13.97 2.15 -9.17
CA GLU A 246 -15.08 3.10 -9.10
C GLU A 246 -14.99 4.02 -7.86
N THR A 247 -15.56 5.23 -7.96
CA THR A 247 -15.62 6.20 -6.85
C THR A 247 -17.06 6.48 -6.47
N ASN A 248 -17.35 6.48 -5.17
CA ASN A 248 -18.63 6.90 -4.61
C ASN A 248 -18.50 8.23 -3.86
N ILE A 249 -19.53 9.07 -3.97
CA ILE A 249 -19.61 10.34 -3.26
C ILE A 249 -20.34 10.12 -1.94
N LEU A 250 -19.64 10.34 -0.83
CA LEU A 250 -20.18 10.19 0.51
C LEU A 250 -20.59 11.55 1.08
N PRO A 251 -21.86 11.72 1.48
CA PRO A 251 -22.37 12.97 2.04
C PRO A 251 -21.96 13.22 3.50
N LYS A 252 -21.18 12.31 4.13
CA LYS A 252 -20.46 12.47 5.41
C LYS A 252 -19.27 11.51 5.46
N SER A 253 -18.08 11.99 5.86
CA SER A 253 -16.89 11.11 6.01
C SER A 253 -16.84 10.42 7.38
N ALA A 254 -16.18 9.26 7.49
CA ALA A 254 -15.94 8.60 8.79
C ALA A 254 -15.16 9.48 9.79
N ALA A 255 -14.31 10.39 9.32
CA ALA A 255 -13.64 11.38 10.16
C ALA A 255 -14.64 12.35 10.84
N SER A 256 -15.77 12.65 10.20
CA SER A 256 -16.85 13.44 10.78
C SER A 256 -17.55 12.71 11.94
N HIS A 257 -17.66 11.37 11.87
CA HIS A 257 -18.21 10.55 12.95
C HIS A 257 -17.32 10.53 14.20
N MET A 258 -15.99 10.50 14.05
CA MET A 258 -15.07 10.55 15.19
C MET A 258 -15.14 11.89 15.95
N LEU A 259 -15.38 13.00 15.27
CA LEU A 259 -15.54 14.32 15.88
C LEU A 259 -16.87 14.43 16.64
N ASP A 260 -17.95 13.87 16.10
CA ASP A 260 -19.26 13.88 16.74
C ASP A 260 -19.26 13.04 18.04
N MET A 261 -18.56 11.89 18.01
CA MET A 261 -18.40 11.02 19.19
C MET A 261 -17.57 11.65 20.31
N ARG A 262 -16.58 12.50 19.96
CA ARG A 262 -15.80 13.31 20.93
C ARG A 262 -16.62 14.42 21.56
N TYR A 263 -17.58 15.00 20.84
CA TYR A 263 -18.51 15.99 21.37
C TYR A 263 -19.48 15.36 22.38
N TRP A 264 -20.02 14.18 22.07
CA TRP A 264 -20.89 13.43 22.98
C TRP A 264 -20.19 13.02 24.28
N THR A 265 -18.96 12.52 24.21
CA THR A 265 -18.19 12.15 25.43
C THR A 265 -17.86 13.36 26.31
N ARG A 266 -17.60 14.54 25.72
CA ARG A 266 -17.42 15.78 26.50
C ARG A 266 -18.72 16.26 27.17
N MET A 267 -19.87 16.15 26.50
CA MET A 267 -21.17 16.51 27.09
C MET A 267 -21.56 15.60 28.25
N ILE A 268 -21.27 14.30 28.16
CA ILE A 268 -21.52 13.35 29.26
C ILE A 268 -20.64 13.68 30.48
N MET A 269 -19.36 14.01 30.27
CA MET A 269 -18.46 14.39 31.36
C MET A 269 -18.87 15.70 32.05
N PHE A 270 -19.40 16.68 31.31
CA PHE A 270 -19.94 17.91 31.89
C PHE A 270 -21.27 17.67 32.62
N GLY A 271 -22.14 16.81 32.10
CA GLY A 271 -23.41 16.45 32.75
C GLY A 271 -23.20 15.70 34.08
N ILE A 272 -22.20 14.83 34.15
CA ILE A 272 -21.85 14.10 35.39
C ILE A 272 -21.23 15.04 36.44
N MET A 273 -20.44 16.04 36.03
CA MET A 273 -19.90 17.05 36.95
C MET A 273 -20.97 18.01 37.50
N LEU A 274 -22.03 18.30 36.75
CA LEU A 274 -23.16 19.13 37.20
C LEU A 274 -24.11 18.39 38.15
N LEU A 275 -24.21 17.06 38.05
CA LEU A 275 -25.00 16.23 38.97
C LEU A 275 -24.28 15.91 40.29
N ALA A 276 -22.98 16.22 40.40
CA ALA A 276 -22.22 16.08 41.64
C ALA A 276 -22.28 17.33 42.56
N TYR A 277 -23.04 18.36 42.17
CA TYR A 277 -23.18 19.64 42.88
C TYR A 277 -24.64 20.03 43.19
N ILE A 278 -25.53 19.04 43.32
CA ILE A 278 -26.89 19.20 43.88
C ILE A 278 -27.06 18.21 45.03
#